data_AF-A0A7W0K8B2-F1
#
_entry.id   AF-A0A7W0K8B2-F1
#
_cell.length_a   1.000
_cell.length_b   1.000
_cell.length_c   1.000
_cell.angle_alpha   90.00
_cell.angle_beta   90.00
_cell.angle_gamma   90.00
#
_symmetry.space_group_name_H-M   'P 1'
#
loop_
_entity.id
_entity.type
_entity.pdbx_description
1 polymer ?
#
loop_
_entity_poly.entity_id
_entity_poly.type
_entity_poly.pdbx_seq_one_letter_code
_entity_poly.pdbx_strand_id
1 'polypeptide(L)' 'MHREQRRPATARNDIWSMDFVADELTDGRRFRTLTVLDLFTRQCLDIAVGVATAGAIGRAHAQAPSAR' A
#
# COMPACT_ATOMS: atom_id res chain seq x y z
N MET A 1 -9.77 -3.12 20.26
CA MET A 1 -9.26 -2.42 19.06
C MET A 1 -9.51 -0.93 19.22
N HIS A 2 -8.63 -0.20 19.90
CA HIS A 2 -8.74 1.25 20.05
C HIS A 2 -8.17 1.88 18.77
N ARG A 3 -9.04 2.26 17.81
CA ARG A 3 -8.60 3.11 16.70
C ARG A 3 -8.40 4.49 17.31
N GLU A 4 -7.18 4.74 17.79
CA GLU A 4 -6.78 6.06 18.23
C GLU A 4 -7.14 7.07 17.12
N GLN A 5 -7.86 8.14 17.48
CA GLN A 5 -8.28 9.15 16.50
C GLN A 5 -7.02 9.81 15.93
N ARG A 6 -6.59 9.33 14.77
CA ARG A 6 -5.54 9.99 13.99
C ARG A 6 -6.11 11.33 13.53
N ARG A 7 -5.41 12.42 13.86
CA ARG A 7 -5.73 13.76 13.33
C ARG A 7 -5.88 13.68 11.79
N PRO A 8 -6.77 14.48 11.19
CA PRO A 8 -6.85 14.54 9.74
C PRO A 8 -5.51 15.02 9.16
N ALA A 9 -5.12 14.46 8.00
CA ALA A 9 -3.95 14.93 7.27
C ALA A 9 -4.20 16.35 6.74
N THR A 10 -3.26 17.27 6.93
CA THR A 10 -3.44 18.69 6.57
C THR A 10 -2.66 19.11 5.33
N ALA A 11 -1.72 18.29 4.86
CA ALA A 11 -0.93 18.54 3.65
C ALA A 11 -0.51 17.22 2.97
N ARG A 12 -0.06 17.32 1.71
CA ARG A 12 0.55 16.19 0.99
C ARG A 12 1.76 15.68 1.78
N ASN A 13 1.92 14.35 1.87
CA ASN A 13 2.95 13.65 2.61
C ASN A 13 2.92 13.83 4.14
N ASP A 14 1.80 14.30 4.72
CA ASP A 14 1.65 14.46 6.18
C ASP A 14 1.33 13.14 6.90
N ILE A 15 0.37 12.37 6.40
CA ILE A 15 -0.03 11.07 6.98
C ILE A 15 -0.23 10.06 5.87
N TRP A 16 0.36 8.88 6.05
CA TRP A 16 0.19 7.75 5.16
C TRP A 16 -0.66 6.66 5.80
N SER A 17 -1.45 5.99 4.96
CA SER A 17 -2.12 4.75 5.30
C SER A 17 -1.43 3.60 4.59
N MET A 18 -1.25 2.50 5.32
CA MET A 18 -0.66 1.28 4.78
C MET A 18 -1.54 0.09 5.13
N ASP A 19 -1.79 -0.78 4.15
CA ASP A 19 -2.60 -1.98 4.35
C ASP A 19 -2.08 -3.16 3.53
N PHE A 20 -2.27 -4.37 4.07
CA PHE A 20 -1.94 -5.61 3.42
C PHE A 20 -3.18 -6.28 2.83
N VAL A 21 -3.16 -6.53 1.52
CA VAL A 21 -4.20 -7.32 0.85
C VAL A 21 -3.61 -8.66 0.43
N ALA A 22 -4.23 -9.77 0.82
CA ALA A 22 -3.82 -11.12 0.43
C ALA A 22 -4.80 -11.73 -0.56
N ASP A 23 -4.29 -12.41 -1.57
CA ASP A 23 -5.11 -13.06 -2.60
C ASP A 23 -4.40 -14.30 -3.19
N GLU A 24 -5.11 -15.11 -3.97
CA GLU A 24 -4.64 -16.35 -4.57
C GLU A 24 -4.93 -16.37 -6.08
N LEU A 25 -3.92 -16.68 -6.89
CA LEU A 25 -4.06 -16.87 -8.32
C LEU A 25 -4.83 -18.17 -8.63
N THR A 26 -5.38 -18.28 -9.84
CA THR A 26 -6.11 -19.48 -10.28
C THR A 26 -5.28 -20.77 -10.28
N ASP A 27 -3.95 -20.68 -10.22
CA ASP A 27 -3.02 -21.79 -10.11
C ASP A 27 -2.64 -22.14 -8.65
N GLY A 28 -3.28 -21.51 -7.66
CA GLY A 28 -3.05 -21.75 -6.22
C GLY A 28 -1.88 -20.96 -5.62
N ARG A 29 -1.19 -20.12 -6.40
CA ARG A 29 -0.12 -19.27 -5.87
C ARG A 29 -0.69 -18.10 -5.08
N ARG A 30 -0.30 -17.99 -3.82
CA ARG A 30 -0.68 -16.88 -2.94
C ARG A 30 0.25 -15.69 -3.12
N PHE A 31 -0.32 -14.50 -3.07
CA PHE A 31 0.43 -13.27 -3.00
C PHE A 31 -0.18 -12.33 -1.96
N ARG A 32 0.63 -11.37 -1.52
CA ARG A 32 0.22 -10.27 -0.66
C ARG A 32 0.70 -8.98 -1.26
N THR A 33 -0.12 -7.95 -1.21
CA THR A 33 0.27 -6.60 -1.59
C THR A 33 0.31 -5.72 -0.35
N LEU A 34 1.30 -4.85 -0.25
CA LEU A 34 1.33 -3.73 0.69
C LEU A 34 1.02 -2.47 -0.09
N THR A 35 -0.10 -1.84 0.21
CA THR A 35 -0.49 -0.57 -0.39
C THR A 35 -0.04 0.58 0.50
N VAL A 36 0.47 1.65 -0.10
CA VAL A 36 0.81 2.90 0.61
C VAL A 36 0.00 4.03 -0.02
N LEU A 37 -0.81 4.71 0.78
CA LEU A 37 -1.66 5.83 0.36
C LEU A 37 -1.30 7.10 1.10
N ASP A 38 -1.22 8.21 0.39
CA ASP A 38 -1.22 9.53 0.99
C ASP A 38 -2.65 9.92 1.39
N LEU A 39 -2.90 10.17 2.67
CA LEU A 39 -4.28 10.40 3.15
C LEU A 39 -4.83 11.78 2.77
N PHE A 40 -3.97 12.77 2.50
CA PHE A 40 -4.42 14.10 2.10
C PHE A 40 -4.88 14.11 0.64
N THR A 41 -4.02 13.66 -0.27
CA THR A 41 -4.29 13.60 -1.71
C THR A 41 -5.15 12.40 -2.12
N ARG A 42 -5.26 11.39 -1.24
CA ARG A 42 -5.91 10.08 -1.52
C ARG A 42 -5.29 9.35 -2.71
N GLN A 43 -4.00 9.57 -2.94
CA GLN A 43 -3.25 8.94 -4.02
C GLN A 43 -2.47 7.74 -3.52
N CYS A 44 -2.34 6.73 -4.37
CA CYS A 44 -1.44 5.62 -4.11
C CYS A 44 0.00 6.02 -4.42
N LEU A 45 0.84 5.94 -3.39
CA LEU A 45 2.26 6.26 -3.45
C LEU A 45 3.08 5.05 -3.89
N ASP A 46 2.73 3.86 -3.41
CA ASP A 46 3.43 2.61 -3.75
C ASP A 46 2.54 1.38 -3.55
N ILE A 47 2.84 0.32 -4.29
CA ILE A 47 2.26 -1.02 -4.09
C ILE A 47 3.40 -2.05 -4.14
N ALA A 48 3.81 -2.59 -3.00
CA ALA A 48 4.74 -3.73 -3.02
C ALA A 48 3.95 -5.04 -3.15
N VAL A 49 4.39 -5.95 -4.03
CA VAL A 49 3.76 -7.26 -4.25
C VAL A 49 4.71 -8.38 -3.85
N GLY A 50 4.37 -9.08 -2.78
CA GLY A 50 5.06 -10.29 -2.34
C GLY A 50 4.35 -11.54 -2.83
N VAL A 51 5.05 -12.41 -3.55
CA VAL A 51 4.57 -13.76 -3.85
C VAL A 51 5.08 -14.72 -2.78
N ALA A 52 4.25 -15.69 -2.38
CA ALA A 52 4.67 -16.77 -1.49
C ALA A 52 5.56 -17.76 -2.24
N THR A 53 6.73 -17.32 -2.68
CA THR A 53 7.81 -18.17 -3.21
C THR A 53 9.03 -17.82 -2.38
N ALA A 54 9.43 -18.71 -1.46
CA ALA A 54 10.69 -18.64 -0.73
C ALA A 54 11.25 -17.21 -0.49
N GLY A 55 10.50 -16.36 0.25
CA GLY A 55 11.06 -15.17 0.92
C GLY A 55 11.28 -13.88 0.13
N ALA A 56 10.82 -13.70 -1.12
CA ALA A 56 11.05 -12.45 -1.86
C ALA A 56 9.78 -11.61 -2.11
N ILE A 57 9.80 -10.34 -1.67
CA ILE A 57 8.79 -9.32 -2.04
C ILE A 57 9.30 -8.44 -3.18
N GLY A 58 8.57 -8.37 -4.29
CA GLY A 58 8.85 -7.46 -5.40
C GLY A 58 8.12 -6.13 -5.24
N ARG A 59 8.65 -5.05 -5.80
CA ARG A 59 7.96 -3.75 -5.82
C ARG A 59 7.17 -3.62 -7.11
N ALA A 60 5.85 -3.44 -7.03
CA ALA A 60 5.07 -3.02 -8.19
C ALA A 60 5.04 -1.49 -8.21
N HIS A 61 5.34 -0.90 -9.35
CA HIS A 61 5.41 0.56 -9.45
C HIS A 61 3.98 1.12 -9.48
N ALA A 62 3.53 1.74 -8.38
CA ALA A 62 2.38 2.63 -8.43
C ALA A 62 2.86 4.00 -8.93
N GLN A 63 2.33 4.47 -10.05
CA GLN A 63 2.67 5.77 -10.57
C GLN A 63 1.94 6.85 -9.76
N ALA A 64 2.61 7.41 -8.75
CA ALA A 64 2.15 8.61 -8.10
C ALA A 64 2.22 9.79 -9.10
N PRO A 65 1.19 10.64 -9.21
CA PRO A 65 1.26 11.79 -10.08
C PRO A 65 2.33 12.75 -9.54
N SER A 66 3.23 13.15 -10.44
CA SER A 66 4.30 14.12 -10.19
C SER A 66 3.75 15.29 -9.37
N ALA A 67 4.27 15.45 -8.16
CA ALA A 67 4.12 16.69 -7.41
C ALA A 67 4.82 17.78 -8.22
N ARG A 68 4.04 18.60 -8.91
CA ARG A 68 4.49 19.93 -9.34
C ARG A 68 4.32 20.90 -8.20
#